data_AF-A0A9D2C8D0-F1
#
_entry.id   AF-A0A9D2C8D0-F1
#
_cell.length_a   1.000
_cell.length_b   1.000
_cell.length_c   1.000
_cell.angle_alpha   90.00
_cell.angle_beta   90.00
_cell.angle_gamma   90.00
#
_symmetry.space_group_name_H-M   'P 1'
#
loop_
_entity.id
_entity.type
_entity.pdbx_description
1 polymer ?
#
loop_
_entity_poly.entity_id
_entity_poly.type
_entity_poly.pdbx_seq_one_letter_code
_entity_poly.pdbx_strand_id
1 'polypeptide(L)'
;GRPAKPTREMLEAYRLEEKLDMEYEPRKIRFDREGEKHPAFYVGKQHLDSNHHVNNGQYIHMAQDYLPEGFEIGQMRAEYKKSALLNDCIVPEAFTEEDRVGVSLCDVSGQPYAIVEFRRKARG
;
A
#
# COMPACT_ATOMS: atom_id res chain seq x y z
N GLY A 1 -4.26 6.23 16.20
CA GLY A 1 -4.90 7.55 16.43
C GLY A 1 -6.27 7.58 15.80
N ARG A 2 -7.12 8.54 16.15
CA ARG A 2 -8.39 8.81 15.44
C ARG A 2 -8.16 9.97 14.44
N PRO A 3 -8.80 9.96 13.26
CA PRO A 3 -8.75 11.10 12.36
C PRO A 3 -9.19 12.38 13.07
N ALA A 4 -8.43 13.45 12.93
CA ALA A 4 -8.73 14.77 13.47
C ALA A 4 -8.82 15.79 12.33
N LYS A 5 -9.63 16.83 12.51
CA LYS A 5 -9.68 17.94 11.56
C LYS A 5 -8.32 18.69 11.58
N PRO A 6 -7.83 19.18 10.43
CA PRO A 6 -6.66 20.05 10.40
C PRO A 6 -6.85 21.28 11.30
N THR A 7 -5.77 21.75 11.93
CA THR A 7 -5.82 22.97 12.76
C THR A 7 -5.97 24.21 11.87
N ARG A 8 -6.37 25.33 12.49
CA ARG A 8 -6.46 26.61 11.79
C ARG A 8 -5.11 27.04 11.19
N GLU A 9 -4.04 26.91 11.96
CA GLU A 9 -2.66 27.22 11.51
C GLU A 9 -2.26 26.40 10.27
N MET A 10 -2.63 25.11 10.22
CA MET A 10 -2.36 24.27 9.05
C MET A 10 -3.14 24.74 7.81
N LEU A 11 -4.41 25.15 7.96
CA LEU A 11 -5.22 25.63 6.83
C LEU A 11 -4.77 27.00 6.32
N GLU A 12 -4.23 27.85 7.20
CA GLU A 12 -3.66 29.14 6.81
C GLU A 12 -2.33 28.97 6.06
N ALA A 13 -1.50 28.00 6.48
CA ALA A 13 -0.23 27.68 5.84
C ALA A 13 -0.38 26.85 4.56
N TYR A 14 -1.30 25.90 4.53
CA TYR A 14 -1.58 25.00 3.39
C TYR A 14 -2.95 25.31 2.80
N ARG A 15 -2.97 26.07 1.71
CA ARG A 15 -4.20 26.41 0.99
C ARG A 15 -4.70 25.22 0.18
N LEU A 16 -6.01 25.01 0.19
CA LEU A 16 -6.64 23.99 -0.63
C LEU A 16 -6.74 24.49 -2.07
N GLU A 17 -6.25 23.68 -3.00
CA GLU A 17 -6.37 23.91 -4.44
C GLU A 17 -7.45 22.97 -5.02
N GLU A 18 -7.86 23.26 -6.26
CA GLU A 18 -8.74 22.37 -6.99
C GLU A 18 -8.08 21.00 -7.18
N LYS A 19 -8.91 19.95 -7.21
CA LYS A 19 -8.41 18.61 -7.50
C LYS A 19 -7.84 18.59 -8.91
N LEU A 20 -6.76 17.85 -9.09
CA LEU A 20 -6.21 17.58 -10.41
C LEU A 20 -7.29 16.93 -11.30
N ASP A 21 -7.35 17.35 -12.55
CA ASP A 21 -8.27 16.76 -13.53
C ASP A 21 -7.77 15.37 -13.92
N MET A 22 -8.34 14.34 -13.29
CA MET A 22 -8.04 12.94 -13.55
C MET A 22 -9.18 12.02 -13.12
N GLU A 23 -9.22 10.83 -13.69
CA GLU A 23 -10.12 9.77 -13.25
C GLU A 23 -9.65 9.18 -11.91
N TYR A 24 -10.41 9.46 -10.85
CA TYR A 24 -10.13 8.96 -9.51
C TYR A 24 -10.78 7.59 -9.27
N GLU A 25 -9.96 6.58 -9.04
CA GLU A 25 -10.40 5.27 -8.57
C GLU A 25 -10.83 5.30 -7.09
N PRO A 26 -11.66 4.35 -6.62
CA PRO A 26 -12.08 4.28 -5.23
C PRO A 26 -10.89 4.26 -4.26
N ARG A 27 -11.05 4.79 -3.04
CA ARG A 27 -9.97 4.72 -2.05
C ARG A 27 -9.72 3.29 -1.54
N LYS A 28 -10.79 2.50 -1.41
CA LYS A 28 -10.72 1.13 -0.87
C LYS A 28 -10.35 0.16 -1.99
N ILE A 29 -9.34 -0.67 -1.73
CA ILE A 29 -8.93 -1.76 -2.63
C ILE A 29 -9.62 -3.04 -2.14
N ARG A 30 -10.20 -3.79 -3.07
CA ARG A 30 -10.88 -5.06 -2.79
C ARG A 30 -10.50 -6.09 -3.84
N PHE A 31 -10.41 -7.34 -3.41
CA PHE A 31 -10.22 -8.51 -4.26
C PHE A 31 -11.33 -9.50 -3.89
N ASP A 32 -12.04 -10.00 -4.89
CA ASP A 32 -13.20 -10.89 -4.69
C ASP A 32 -12.83 -12.38 -4.71
N ARG A 33 -11.53 -12.66 -4.77
CA ARG A 33 -10.94 -14.00 -4.79
C ARG A 33 -10.00 -14.19 -3.62
N GLU A 34 -9.77 -15.43 -3.23
CA GLU A 34 -8.72 -15.77 -2.28
C GLU A 34 -7.34 -15.49 -2.90
N GLY A 35 -6.44 -14.93 -2.10
CA GLY A 35 -5.06 -14.67 -2.50
C GLY A 35 -4.12 -15.81 -2.14
N GLU A 36 -2.97 -15.84 -2.79
CA GLU A 36 -1.88 -16.75 -2.45
C GLU A 36 -1.09 -16.20 -1.27
N LYS A 37 -1.00 -16.97 -0.18
CA LYS A 37 -0.18 -16.61 0.97
C LYS A 37 1.28 -16.97 0.73
N HIS A 38 2.17 -16.04 1.07
CA HIS A 38 3.61 -16.21 0.92
C HIS A 38 4.32 -16.33 2.28
N PRO A 39 5.60 -16.79 2.29
CA PRO A 39 6.39 -16.86 3.50
C PRO A 39 6.44 -15.51 4.23
N ALA A 40 6.29 -15.57 5.54
CA ALA A 40 6.33 -14.40 6.39
C ALA A 40 7.77 -13.84 6.50
N PHE A 41 7.87 -12.54 6.74
CA PHE A 41 9.13 -11.86 7.02
C PHE A 41 8.98 -10.83 8.13
N TYR A 42 10.10 -10.42 8.71
CA TYR A 42 10.13 -9.47 9.82
C TYR A 42 10.56 -8.09 9.36
N VAL A 43 9.95 -7.07 9.96
CA VAL A 43 10.35 -5.68 9.75
C VAL A 43 11.74 -5.44 10.36
N GLY A 44 12.73 -5.18 9.50
CA GLY A 44 14.07 -4.75 9.90
C GLY A 44 14.22 -3.23 10.02
N LYS A 45 15.35 -2.79 10.59
CA LYS A 45 15.66 -1.36 10.77
C LYS A 45 15.70 -0.57 9.46
N GLN A 46 16.11 -1.21 8.37
CA GLN A 46 16.18 -0.60 7.04
C GLN A 46 14.80 -0.20 6.47
N HIS A 47 13.71 -0.75 7.01
CA HIS A 47 12.37 -0.43 6.54
C HIS A 47 11.77 0.82 7.22
N LEU A 48 12.41 1.34 8.28
CA LEU A 48 11.81 2.35 9.15
C LEU A 48 12.11 3.78 8.72
N ASP A 49 11.16 4.68 9.00
CA ASP A 49 11.32 6.13 8.90
C ASP A 49 11.80 6.76 10.22
N SER A 50 11.93 8.10 10.26
CA SER A 50 12.32 8.84 11.46
C SER A 50 11.32 8.72 12.62
N ASN A 51 10.09 8.26 12.36
CA ASN A 51 9.05 8.06 13.36
C ASN A 51 9.06 6.62 13.92
N HIS A 52 10.03 5.78 13.52
CA HIS A 52 10.14 4.37 13.90
C HIS A 52 9.00 3.48 13.38
N HIS A 53 8.24 3.93 12.38
CA HIS A 53 7.28 3.12 11.64
C HIS A 53 7.89 2.67 10.32
N VAL A 54 7.36 1.60 9.72
CA VAL A 54 7.70 1.28 8.33
C VAL A 54 7.33 2.45 7.43
N ASN A 55 8.28 2.89 6.61
CA ASN A 55 8.08 3.95 5.64
C ASN A 55 7.03 3.53 4.59
N ASN A 56 6.12 4.43 4.21
CA ASN A 56 5.06 4.14 3.25
C ASN A 56 5.56 3.59 1.90
N GLY A 57 6.73 4.04 1.42
CA GLY A 57 7.36 3.53 0.20
C GLY A 57 7.96 2.13 0.37
N GLN A 58 8.36 1.74 1.58
CA GLN A 58 8.86 0.39 1.86
C GLN A 58 7.76 -0.66 1.72
N TYR A 59 6.50 -0.34 2.08
CA TYR A 59 5.38 -1.22 1.76
C TYR A 59 5.20 -1.43 0.26
N ILE A 60 5.44 -0.38 -0.55
CA ILE A 60 5.37 -0.51 -2.01
C ILE A 60 6.46 -1.44 -2.51
N HIS A 61 7.70 -1.25 -2.05
CA HIS A 61 8.81 -2.12 -2.43
C HIS A 61 8.57 -3.59 -2.04
N MET A 62 8.11 -3.84 -0.81
CA MET A 62 7.72 -5.19 -0.37
C MET A 62 6.63 -5.79 -1.27
N ALA A 63 5.66 -4.99 -1.71
CA ALA A 63 4.60 -5.45 -2.60
C ALA A 63 5.10 -5.70 -4.04
N GLN A 64 6.12 -4.99 -4.50
CA GLN A 64 6.69 -5.18 -5.84
C GLN A 64 7.38 -6.54 -6.02
N ASP A 65 7.86 -7.16 -4.93
CA ASP A 65 8.49 -8.49 -4.96
C ASP A 65 7.52 -9.61 -5.43
N TYR A 66 6.22 -9.33 -5.45
CA TYR A 66 5.16 -10.26 -5.90
C TYR A 66 4.70 -10.00 -7.33
N LEU A 67 5.29 -9.04 -8.02
CA LEU A 67 4.96 -8.78 -9.43
C LEU A 67 5.57 -9.87 -10.32
N PRO A 68 4.84 -10.36 -11.34
CA PRO A 68 5.40 -11.23 -12.37
C PRO A 68 6.61 -10.57 -13.05
N GLU A 69 7.55 -11.40 -13.53
CA GLU A 69 8.67 -10.91 -14.32
C GLU A 69 8.19 -10.15 -15.56
N GLY A 70 8.81 -9.00 -15.84
CA GLY A 70 8.40 -8.12 -16.95
C GLY A 70 7.05 -7.42 -16.75
N PHE A 71 6.52 -7.36 -15.52
CA PHE A 71 5.33 -6.56 -15.24
C PHE A 71 5.62 -5.06 -15.34
N GLU A 72 5.16 -4.43 -16.42
CA GLU A 72 5.20 -2.99 -16.59
C GLU A 72 4.01 -2.33 -15.89
N ILE A 73 4.29 -1.60 -14.81
CA ILE A 73 3.28 -0.88 -14.02
C ILE A 73 2.80 0.35 -14.82
N GLY A 74 1.50 0.40 -15.14
CA GLY A 74 0.85 1.58 -15.71
C GLY A 74 0.14 2.45 -14.67
N GLN A 75 -0.36 1.82 -13.60
CA GLN A 75 -1.00 2.51 -12.48
C GLN A 75 -0.72 1.75 -11.19
N MET A 76 -0.63 2.48 -10.07
CA MET A 76 -0.53 1.91 -8.73
C MET A 76 -1.48 2.63 -7.78
N ARG A 77 -2.11 1.87 -6.88
CA ARG A 77 -2.89 2.37 -5.74
C ARG A 77 -2.38 1.74 -4.46
N ALA A 78 -2.40 2.49 -3.37
CA ALA A 78 -2.02 2.00 -2.05
C ALA A 78 -3.03 2.43 -0.99
N GLU A 79 -3.47 1.49 -0.17
CA GLU A 79 -4.34 1.70 0.98
C GLU A 79 -3.61 1.32 2.27
N TYR A 80 -3.19 2.33 3.04
CA TYR A 80 -2.54 2.16 4.34
C TYR A 80 -3.58 2.09 5.46
N LYS A 81 -3.48 1.08 6.32
CA LYS A 81 -4.47 0.75 7.36
C LYS A 81 -3.93 0.95 8.76
N LYS A 82 -2.71 0.47 9.01
CA LYS A 82 -1.98 0.64 10.27
C LYS A 82 -0.47 0.56 10.03
N SER A 83 0.29 1.15 10.94
CA SER A 83 1.75 1.13 10.89
C SER A 83 2.31 -0.16 11.46
N ALA A 84 3.30 -0.74 10.78
CA ALA A 84 4.16 -1.78 11.32
C ALA A 84 5.38 -1.16 12.01
N LEU A 85 5.88 -1.84 13.02
CA LEU A 85 7.01 -1.46 13.85
C LEU A 85 8.19 -2.43 13.67
N LEU A 86 9.34 -2.08 14.23
CA LEU A 86 10.50 -2.96 14.26
C LEU A 86 10.14 -4.34 14.84
N ASN A 87 10.56 -5.41 14.16
CA ASN A 87 10.28 -6.82 14.47
C ASN A 87 8.83 -7.27 14.31
N ASP A 88 7.91 -6.43 13.82
CA ASP A 88 6.60 -6.92 13.42
C ASP A 88 6.74 -7.95 12.30
N CYS A 89 5.89 -8.98 12.34
CA CYS A 89 5.81 -10.00 11.31
C CYS A 89 4.78 -9.58 10.25
N ILE A 90 5.21 -9.64 8.99
CA ILE A 90 4.37 -9.42 7.81
C ILE A 90 4.13 -10.76 7.13
N VAL A 91 2.86 -11.08 6.88
CA VAL A 91 2.37 -12.23 6.13
C VAL A 91 1.74 -11.72 4.83
N PRO A 92 2.46 -11.80 3.70
CA PRO A 92 1.97 -11.28 2.42
C PRO A 92 0.94 -12.21 1.81
N GLU A 93 -0.09 -11.62 1.20
CA GLU A 93 -1.10 -12.30 0.42
C GLU A 93 -1.23 -11.62 -0.96
N ALA A 94 -0.92 -12.34 -2.03
CA ALA A 94 -0.90 -11.82 -3.40
C ALA A 94 -2.14 -12.27 -4.18
N PHE A 95 -2.70 -11.36 -4.99
CA PHE A 95 -3.89 -11.56 -5.79
C PHE A 95 -3.54 -11.27 -7.25
N THR A 96 -3.35 -12.32 -8.04
CA THR A 96 -2.96 -12.17 -9.45
C THR A 96 -4.16 -12.35 -10.37
N GLU A 97 -4.46 -11.31 -11.15
CA GLU A 97 -5.43 -11.25 -12.24
C GLU A 97 -4.67 -10.93 -13.55
N GLU A 98 -5.33 -10.99 -14.70
CA GLU A 98 -4.67 -10.84 -16.02
C GLU A 98 -3.89 -9.51 -16.14
N ASP A 99 -4.54 -8.39 -15.79
CA ASP A 99 -3.98 -7.04 -15.90
C ASP A 99 -3.71 -6.35 -14.56
N ARG A 100 -3.88 -7.08 -13.45
CA ARG A 100 -3.86 -6.52 -12.10
C ARG A 100 -3.22 -7.46 -11.11
N VAL A 101 -2.36 -6.91 -10.25
CA VAL A 101 -1.78 -7.62 -9.11
C VAL A 101 -2.09 -6.84 -7.84
N GLY A 102 -2.68 -7.53 -6.88
CA GLY A 102 -2.89 -7.05 -5.52
C GLY A 102 -1.89 -7.67 -4.56
N VAL A 103 -1.45 -6.92 -3.55
CA VAL A 103 -0.70 -7.47 -2.42
C VAL A 103 -1.25 -6.88 -1.13
N SER A 104 -1.74 -7.74 -0.26
CA SER A 104 -2.09 -7.39 1.12
C SER A 104 -0.94 -7.78 2.04
N LEU A 105 -0.30 -6.79 2.66
CA LEU A 105 0.78 -7.00 3.64
C LEU A 105 0.13 -7.08 5.02
N CYS A 106 -0.23 -8.29 5.45
CA CYS A 106 -0.99 -8.54 6.68
C CYS A 106 -0.10 -8.79 7.88
N ASP A 107 -0.66 -8.65 9.08
CA ASP A 107 -0.10 -9.26 10.28
C ASP A 107 -0.44 -10.76 10.37
N VAL A 108 0.05 -11.42 11.42
CA VAL A 108 -0.22 -12.84 11.69
C VAL A 108 -1.69 -13.17 11.95
N SER A 109 -2.54 -12.18 12.25
CA SER A 109 -3.99 -12.30 12.41
C SER A 109 -4.77 -12.00 11.12
N GLY A 110 -4.07 -11.76 10.01
CA GLY A 110 -4.68 -11.43 8.71
C GLY A 110 -5.16 -9.98 8.61
N GLN A 111 -4.81 -9.09 9.54
CA GLN A 111 -5.16 -7.68 9.45
C GLN A 111 -4.11 -6.92 8.62
N PRO A 112 -4.53 -6.22 7.55
CA PRO A 112 -3.59 -5.52 6.68
C PRO A 112 -2.89 -4.36 7.39
N TYR A 113 -1.58 -4.23 7.19
CA TYR A 113 -0.84 -2.98 7.37
C TYR A 113 -1.06 -2.06 6.16
N ALA A 114 -0.87 -2.61 4.96
CA ALA A 114 -1.07 -1.94 3.69
C ALA A 114 -1.63 -2.92 2.65
N ILE A 115 -2.43 -2.41 1.72
CA ILE A 115 -2.89 -3.11 0.52
C ILE A 115 -2.39 -2.31 -0.67
N VAL A 116 -1.70 -2.95 -1.60
CA VAL A 116 -1.16 -2.32 -2.81
C VAL A 116 -1.77 -2.99 -4.03
N GLU A 117 -2.20 -2.21 -5.00
CA GLU A 117 -2.71 -2.66 -6.29
C GLU A 117 -1.82 -2.08 -7.39
N PHE A 118 -1.38 -2.94 -8.29
CA PHE A 118 -0.66 -2.58 -9.51
C PHE A 118 -1.51 -3.00 -10.70
N ARG A 119 -1.70 -2.09 -11.66
CA ARG A 119 -2.29 -2.41 -12.96
C ARG A 119 -1.24 -2.33 -14.04
N ARG A 120 -1.28 -3.29 -14.96
CA ARG A 120 -0.37 -3.36 -16.10
C ARG A 120 -0.59 -2.14 -17.00
N LYS A 121 0.49 -1.65 -17.59
CA LYS A 121 0.42 -0.63 -18.63
C LYS A 121 -0.35 -1.20 -19.83
N ALA A 122 -1.35 -0.46 -20.31
CA ALA A 122 -2.07 -0.84 -21.51
C ALA A 122 -1.08 -0.98 -22.68
N ARG A 123 -1.18 -2.08 -23.43
CA ARG A 123 -0.47 -2.22 -24.70
C ARG A 123 -1.14 -1.27 -25.68
N GLY A 124 -0.44 -0.20 -26.04
CA GLY A 124 -0.88 0.75 -27.08
C GLY A 124 -0.84 0.14 -28.47
#